data_AF-A0A3B9N349-F1
#
_entry.id   AF-A0A3B9N349-F1
#
_cell.length_a   1.000
_cell.length_b   1.000
_cell.length_c   1.000
_cell.angle_alpha   90.00
_cell.angle_beta   90.00
_cell.angle_gamma   90.00
#
_symmetry.space_group_name_H-M   'P 1'
#
loop_
_entity.id
_entity.type
_entity.pdbx_description
1 polymer ?
#
loop_
_entity_poly.entity_id
_entity_poly.type
_entity_poly.pdbx_seq_one_letter_code
_entity_poly.pdbx_strand_id
1 'polypeptide(L)' 'KNIFWQVSGEATFGATSHFEGIILSMTAITFQTGASFNGRALAQTAVVLDGNVIVEK' A
#
# COMPACT_ATOMS: atom_id res chain seq x y z
N LYS A 1 -3.37 12.86 3.90
CA LYS A 1 -2.01 13.23 4.37
C LYS A 1 -1.74 12.92 5.84
N ASN A 2 -2.76 12.83 6.72
CA ASN A 2 -2.55 12.72 8.17
C ASN A 2 -2.93 11.35 8.76
N ILE A 3 -3.06 10.32 7.92
CA ILE A 3 -3.39 8.95 8.35
C ILE A 3 -2.13 8.11 8.19
N PHE A 4 -1.72 7.45 9.27
CA PHE A 4 -0.55 6.60 9.32
C PHE A 4 -0.93 5.20 9.77
N TRP A 5 -0.48 4.21 9.01
CA TRP A 5 -0.68 2.79 9.28
C TRP A 5 0.69 2.15 9.47
N GLN A 6 0.94 1.56 10.64
CA GLN A 6 2.15 0.80 10.90
C GLN A 6 1.80 -0.68 10.96
N VAL A 7 2.51 -1.48 10.16
CA VAL A 7 2.33 -2.93 10.07
C VAL A 7 3.68 -3.60 10.33
N SER A 8 3.73 -4.50 11.32
CA SER A 8 4.94 -5.27 11.65
C SER A 8 5.21 -6.42 10.68
N GLY A 9 4.20 -6.83 9.91
CA GLY A 9 4.28 -7.84 8.87
C GLY A 9 3.89 -7.32 7.49
N GLU A 10 3.44 -8.23 6.63
CA GLU A 10 3.01 -7.90 5.28
C GLU A 10 1.66 -7.17 5.29
N ALA A 11 1.52 -6.19 4.40
CA ALA A 11 0.25 -5.55 4.12
C ALA A 11 -0.23 -5.95 2.72
N THR A 12 -1.36 -6.67 2.66
CA THR A 12 -1.96 -7.10 1.38
C THR A 12 -3.28 -6.37 1.15
N PHE A 13 -3.38 -5.70 0.01
CA PHE A 13 -4.59 -5.04 -0.45
C PHE A 13 -5.21 -5.88 -1.57
N GLY A 14 -6.44 -6.33 -1.35
CA GLY A 14 -7.15 -7.21 -2.28
C GLY A 14 -7.45 -6.56 -3.64
N ALA A 15 -7.78 -7.39 -4.63
CA ALA A 15 -8.13 -6.91 -5.97
C ALA A 15 -9.24 -5.84 -5.89
N THR A 16 -9.12 -4.81 -6.74
CA THR A 16 -10.03 -3.65 -6.84
C THR A 16 -10.29 -2.86 -5.55
N SER A 17 -9.55 -3.13 -4.47
CA SER A 17 -9.67 -2.39 -3.21
C SER A 17 -9.18 -0.93 -3.34
N HIS A 18 -9.65 -0.07 -2.44
CA HIS A 18 -9.19 1.32 -2.33
C HIS A 18 -8.60 1.59 -0.96
N PHE A 19 -7.43 2.23 -0.91
CA PHE A 19 -6.71 2.54 0.32
C PHE A 19 -6.26 4.01 0.38
N GLU A 20 -6.23 4.56 1.59
CA GLU A 20 -5.92 5.97 1.88
C GLU A 20 -4.93 6.06 3.06
N GLY A 21 -3.85 6.84 2.88
CA GLY A 21 -2.91 7.17 3.95
C GLY A 21 -1.46 6.81 3.67
N ILE A 22 -0.61 6.92 4.69
CA ILE A 22 0.79 6.54 4.62
C ILE A 22 0.92 5.19 5.32
N ILE A 23 1.35 4.17 4.60
CA ILE A 23 1.59 2.84 5.14
C ILE A 23 3.08 2.58 5.30
N LEU A 24 3.45 2.15 6.50
CA LEU A 24 4.79 1.77 6.91
C LEU A 24 4.77 0.27 7.25
N SER A 25 5.33 -0.56 6.37
CA SER A 25 5.46 -2.01 6.61
C SER A 25 6.92 -2.38 6.88
N MET A 26 7.13 -3.21 7.90
CA MET A 26 8.45 -3.80 8.19
C MET A 26 8.83 -4.87 7.15
N THR A 27 7.86 -5.44 6.44
CA THR A 27 8.13 -6.41 5.36
C THR A 27 7.58 -5.88 4.03
N ALA A 28 6.75 -6.67 3.35
CA ALA A 28 6.25 -6.37 2.02
C ALA A 28 4.92 -5.61 2.06
N ILE A 29 4.66 -4.84 1.00
CA ILE A 29 3.34 -4.28 0.70
C ILE A 29 2.93 -4.80 -0.67
N THR A 30 1.78 -5.47 -0.73
CA THR A 30 1.26 -6.09 -1.95
C THR A 30 -0.08 -5.47 -2.32
N PHE A 31 -0.17 -4.87 -3.50
CA PHE A 31 -1.43 -4.43 -4.11
C PHE A 31 -1.82 -5.42 -5.21
N GLN A 32 -2.93 -6.12 -5.02
CA GLN A 32 -3.47 -7.04 -6.04
C GLN A 32 -4.13 -6.27 -7.20
N THR A 33 -4.47 -7.01 -8.27
CA THR A 33 -4.94 -6.47 -9.54
C THR A 33 -5.97 -5.36 -9.39
N GLY A 34 -5.68 -4.18 -9.94
CA GLY A 34 -6.62 -3.07 -10.01
C GLY A 34 -6.94 -2.38 -8.69
N ALA A 35 -6.22 -2.68 -7.60
CA ALA A 35 -6.30 -1.88 -6.38
C ALA A 35 -5.84 -0.44 -6.63
N SER A 36 -6.39 0.50 -5.87
CA SER A 36 -6.10 1.93 -5.96
C SER A 36 -5.65 2.49 -4.62
N PHE A 37 -4.70 3.41 -4.66
CA PHE A 37 -4.07 3.94 -3.44
C PHE A 37 -3.79 5.43 -3.54
N ASN A 38 -4.22 6.16 -2.53
CA ASN A 38 -3.91 7.58 -2.32
C ASN A 38 -3.01 7.73 -1.08
N GLY A 39 -1.72 7.99 -1.29
CA GLY A 39 -0.76 8.22 -0.23
C GLY A 39 0.65 7.73 -0.53
N ARG A 40 1.34 7.15 0.46
CA ARG A 40 2.71 6.61 0.33
C ARG A 40 2.84 5.20 0.88
N ALA A 41 3.45 4.32 0.09
CA ALA A 41 3.76 2.95 0.47
C ALA A 41 5.25 2.83 0.80
N LEU A 42 5.57 2.68 2.09
CA LEU A 42 6.92 2.64 2.62
C LEU A 42 7.17 1.25 3.22
N ALA A 43 7.70 0.35 2.41
CA ALA A 43 8.08 -1.01 2.80
C ALA A 43 9.59 -1.07 3.07
N GLN A 44 10.02 -1.79 4.11
CA GLN A 44 11.46 -2.03 4.34
C GLN A 44 12.04 -3.09 3.39
N THR A 45 11.21 -3.93 2.75
CA THR A 45 11.66 -4.93 1.79
C THR A 45 11.20 -4.64 0.36
N ALA A 46 9.92 -4.86 0.05
CA ALA A 46 9.40 -4.78 -1.31
C ALA A 46 7.99 -4.18 -1.36
N VAL A 47 7.70 -3.49 -2.46
CA VAL A 47 6.35 -3.09 -2.84
C VAL A 47 6.01 -3.80 -4.15
N VAL A 48 4.93 -4.58 -4.16
CA VAL A 48 4.46 -5.35 -5.33
C VAL A 48 3.18 -4.71 -5.86
N LEU A 49 3.16 -4.46 -7.17
CA LEU A 49 2.05 -3.84 -7.89
C LEU A 49 1.61 -4.73 -9.05
N ASP A 50 0.30 -4.85 -9.23
CA ASP A 50 -0.38 -5.50 -10.34
C ASP A 50 -1.49 -4.60 -10.89
N GLY A 51 -1.23 -3.90 -11.99
CA GLY A 51 -2.22 -3.05 -12.65
C GLY A 51 -2.84 -1.95 -11.76
N ASN A 52 -2.09 -1.41 -10.81
CA ASN A 52 -2.60 -0.47 -9.79
C ASN A 52 -2.50 1.00 -10.20
N VAL A 53 -3.38 1.82 -9.62
CA VAL A 53 -3.30 3.29 -9.67
C VAL A 53 -2.83 3.81 -8.32
N ILE A 54 -1.64 4.43 -8.29
CA ILE A 54 -1.03 4.99 -7.08
C ILE A 54 -0.88 6.51 -7.23
N VAL A 55 -1.44 7.28 -6.31
CA VAL A 55 -1.39 8.75 -6.32
C VAL A 55 -0.74 9.26 -5.03
N GLU A 56 0.33 10.04 -5.17
CA GLU A 56 0.95 10.70 -4.04
C GLU A 56 0.07 11.83 -3.49
N LYS A 57 -0.12 11.85 -2.17
CA LYS A 57 -0.88 12.86 -1.44
C LYS A 57 -0.08 13.43 -0.28
#